data_AF-A0A0R0GC00-F1
#
_entry.id   AF-A0A0R0GC00-F1
#
_cell.length_a   1.000
_cell.length_b   1.000
_cell.length_c   1.000
_cell.angle_alpha   90.00
_cell.angle_beta   90.00
_cell.angle_gamma   90.00
#
_symmetry.space_group_name_H-M   'P 1'
#
loop_
_entity.id
_entity.type
_entity.pdbx_description
1 polymer ?
#
loop_
_entity_poly.entity_id
_entity_poly.type
_entity_poly.pdbx_seq_one_letter_code
_entity_poly.pdbx_strand_id
1 'polypeptide(L)'
;MFVLENGAKKKGEDPRLQAISQAIRVVPHFPKQGIMFQDITTLLLDHSAFKDVVDIFVDRYRDMDISVVAGEVISEKYVLEYGTDCLEMHVGAVQHNERVIIIDDLVATGGTLSAAIILLERADAEVVECACVIGLSDLKVRSKLNGKPLYILVEPRQVENGF
;
A
#
# COMPACT_ATOMS: atom_id res chain seq x y z
N MET A 1 2.96 16.35 27.03
CA MET A 1 3.25 17.79 27.09
C MET A 1 4.10 18.14 25.88
N PHE A 2 3.45 18.47 24.76
CA PHE A 2 4.11 19.11 23.61
C PHE A 2 3.38 20.43 23.37
N VAL A 3 4.05 21.50 23.80
CA VAL A 3 3.88 22.86 23.30
C VAL A 3 5.33 23.36 23.30
N LEU A 4 5.94 23.84 22.21
CA LEU A 4 5.76 25.10 21.48
C LEU A 4 6.58 24.93 20.16
N GLU A 5 6.29 25.55 19.02
CA GLU A 5 6.14 26.99 18.82
C GLU A 5 5.17 27.27 17.67
N ASN A 6 4.10 28.01 17.97
CA ASN A 6 3.67 29.12 17.15
C ASN A 6 2.84 30.04 18.06
N GLY A 7 3.31 31.27 18.22
CA GLY A 7 2.72 32.27 19.09
C GLY A 7 1.34 32.70 18.60
N ALA A 8 0.31 32.02 19.10
CA ALA A 8 -1.04 32.57 19.22
C ALA A 8 -1.75 31.84 20.37
N LYS A 9 -2.20 32.59 21.38
CA LYS A 9 -3.04 32.03 22.45
C LYS A 9 -4.36 31.49 21.86
N LYS A 10 -4.69 30.26 22.28
CA LYS A 10 -5.96 29.51 22.21
C LYS A 10 -7.21 30.28 21.75
N LYS A 11 -7.72 29.93 20.57
CA LYS A 11 -9.10 30.20 20.13
C LYS A 11 -9.62 28.95 19.40
N GLY A 12 -10.55 28.23 20.04
CA GLY A 12 -11.25 27.05 19.49
C GLY A 12 -10.33 25.89 19.09
N GLU A 13 -10.00 25.01 20.03
CA GLU A 13 -9.43 23.71 19.66
C GLU A 13 -10.48 22.99 18.80
N ASP A 14 -10.10 22.57 17.59
CA ASP A 14 -11.03 21.91 16.68
C ASP A 14 -11.57 20.65 17.39
N PRO A 15 -12.90 20.54 17.60
CA PRO A 15 -13.49 19.49 18.42
C PRO A 15 -13.18 18.08 17.86
N ARG A 16 -12.82 17.97 16.58
CA ARG A 16 -12.43 16.73 15.93
C ARG A 16 -11.07 16.19 16.43
N LEU A 17 -10.16 17.05 16.90
CA LEU A 17 -8.81 16.65 17.33
C LEU A 17 -8.83 15.64 18.47
N GLN A 18 -9.80 15.75 19.37
CA GLN A 18 -9.95 14.80 20.48
C GLN A 18 -10.34 13.41 19.96
N ALA A 19 -11.32 13.33 19.04
CA ALA A 19 -11.76 12.07 18.45
C ALA A 19 -10.62 11.40 17.66
N ILE A 20 -9.88 12.18 16.87
CA ILE A 20 -8.69 11.70 16.13
C ILE A 20 -7.65 11.12 17.09
N SER A 21 -7.32 11.84 18.17
CA SER A 21 -6.34 11.36 19.15
C SER A 21 -6.80 10.08 19.86
N GLN A 22 -8.09 9.92 20.11
CA GLN A 22 -8.64 8.72 20.76
C GLN A 22 -8.69 7.52 19.81
N ALA A 23 -8.81 7.75 18.51
CA ALA A 23 -8.80 6.72 17.49
C ALA A 23 -7.40 6.12 17.26
N ILE A 24 -6.33 6.73 17.78
CA ILE A 24 -4.96 6.19 17.67
C ILE A 24 -4.67 5.27 18.86
N ARG A 25 -4.47 3.99 18.56
CA ARG A 25 -4.08 2.99 19.56
C ARG A 25 -2.61 3.15 19.96
N VAL A 26 -2.32 2.99 21.25
CA VAL A 26 -0.93 2.94 21.76
C VAL A 26 -0.54 1.50 22.09
N VAL A 27 0.55 1.00 21.49
CA VAL A 27 1.11 -0.32 21.76
C VAL A 27 2.44 -0.17 22.51
N PRO A 28 2.50 -0.54 23.81
CA PRO A 28 3.72 -0.39 24.61
C PRO A 28 4.77 -1.44 24.22
N HIS A 29 6.04 -1.05 24.34
CA HIS A 29 7.23 -1.87 24.14
C HIS A 29 7.39 -2.49 22.74
N PHE A 30 6.80 -1.87 21.72
CA PHE A 30 6.94 -2.29 20.32
C PHE A 30 7.74 -1.25 19.50
N PRO A 31 8.64 -1.67 18.59
CA PRO A 31 9.11 -3.04 18.37
C PRO A 31 10.13 -3.52 19.42
N LYS A 32 10.53 -2.64 20.35
CA LYS A 32 11.47 -2.96 21.44
C LYS A 32 11.10 -2.26 22.74
N GLN A 33 11.64 -2.80 23.85
CA GLN A 33 11.40 -2.30 25.20
C GLN A 33 11.71 -0.80 25.32
N GLY A 34 10.73 -0.03 25.81
CA GLY A 34 10.86 1.40 26.11
C GLY A 34 10.18 2.32 25.09
N ILE A 35 9.62 1.77 24.00
CA ILE A 35 8.91 2.52 22.96
C ILE A 35 7.39 2.43 23.19
N MET A 36 6.66 3.54 23.02
CA MET A 36 5.18 3.56 22.97
C MET A 36 4.73 3.76 21.53
N PHE A 37 4.53 2.68 20.80
CA PHE A 37 4.18 2.73 19.38
C PHE A 37 2.77 3.30 19.18
N GLN A 38 2.64 4.26 18.26
CA GLN A 38 1.36 4.90 17.92
C GLN A 38 0.81 4.24 16.66
N ASP A 39 -0.14 3.34 16.84
CA ASP A 39 -0.74 2.57 15.75
C ASP A 39 -1.94 3.30 15.15
N ILE A 40 -1.68 4.02 14.05
CA ILE A 40 -2.69 4.78 13.32
C ILE A 40 -3.66 3.91 12.50
N THR A 41 -3.44 2.59 12.37
CA THR A 41 -4.35 1.74 11.57
C THR A 41 -5.77 1.76 12.11
N THR A 42 -5.90 1.88 13.44
CA THR A 42 -7.18 2.07 14.13
C THR A 42 -7.89 3.38 13.74
N LEU A 43 -7.15 4.47 13.56
CA LEU A 43 -7.66 5.73 13.01
C LEU A 43 -8.08 5.57 11.53
N LEU A 44 -7.29 4.86 10.72
CA LEU A 44 -7.59 4.65 9.29
C LEU A 44 -8.86 3.81 9.05
N LEU A 45 -9.17 2.87 9.97
CA LEU A 45 -10.37 2.04 9.90
C LEU A 45 -11.63 2.77 10.40
N ASP A 46 -11.48 3.83 11.19
CA ASP A 46 -12.60 4.70 11.59
C ASP A 46 -12.87 5.73 10.50
N HIS A 47 -13.87 5.42 9.65
CA HIS A 47 -14.27 6.27 8.53
C HIS A 47 -14.59 7.72 8.94
N SER A 48 -15.14 7.95 10.15
CA SER A 48 -15.47 9.29 10.60
C SER A 48 -14.22 10.05 11.03
N ALA A 49 -13.39 9.43 11.87
CA ALA A 49 -12.17 10.07 12.36
C ALA A 49 -11.15 10.29 11.24
N PHE A 50 -11.03 9.34 10.31
CA PHE A 50 -10.16 9.50 9.14
C PHE A 50 -10.63 10.62 8.22
N LYS A 51 -11.95 10.74 7.98
CA LYS A 51 -12.50 11.87 7.22
C LYS A 51 -12.17 13.20 7.89
N ASP A 52 -12.32 13.29 9.21
CA ASP A 52 -12.02 14.51 9.96
C ASP A 52 -10.55 14.94 9.82
N VAL A 53 -9.61 13.99 9.81
CA VAL A 53 -8.18 14.28 9.54
C VAL A 53 -8.00 14.92 8.16
N VAL A 54 -8.60 14.32 7.13
CA VAL A 54 -8.50 14.82 5.75
C VAL A 54 -9.10 16.21 5.65
N ASP A 55 -10.29 16.43 6.22
CA ASP A 55 -10.98 17.72 6.20
C ASP A 55 -10.12 18.80 6.88
N ILE A 56 -9.51 18.51 8.04
CA ILE A 56 -8.62 19.46 8.74
C ILE A 56 -7.43 19.85 7.86
N PHE A 57 -6.80 18.90 7.18
CA PHE A 57 -5.69 19.22 6.29
C PHE A 57 -6.14 20.02 5.07
N VAL A 58 -7.27 19.66 4.46
CA VAL A 58 -7.85 20.44 3.36
C VAL A 58 -8.15 21.86 3.81
N ASP A 59 -8.81 22.06 4.96
CA ASP A 59 -9.13 23.38 5.50
C ASP A 59 -7.86 24.21 5.77
N ARG A 60 -6.83 23.57 6.35
CA ARG A 60 -5.55 24.22 6.65
C ARG A 60 -4.82 24.72 5.40
N TYR A 61 -4.85 23.94 4.32
CA TYR A 61 -4.04 24.19 3.12
C TYR A 61 -4.85 24.74 1.93
N ARG A 62 -6.17 24.96 2.09
CA ARG A 62 -7.10 25.36 1.01
C ARG A 62 -6.63 26.58 0.21
N ASP A 63 -6.09 27.59 0.89
CA ASP A 63 -5.76 28.89 0.29
C ASP A 63 -4.24 29.06 0.06
N MET A 64 -3.48 27.96 0.06
CA MET A 64 -2.02 27.98 -0.11
C MET A 64 -1.55 27.66 -1.53
N ASP A 65 -2.47 27.57 -2.50
CA ASP A 65 -2.16 27.26 -3.92
C ASP A 65 -1.31 25.97 -4.09
N ILE A 66 -1.55 24.96 -3.24
CA ILE A 66 -0.85 23.67 -3.31
C ILE A 66 -1.21 22.96 -4.62
N SER A 67 -0.22 22.74 -5.47
CA SER A 67 -0.40 22.11 -6.79
C SER A 67 -0.30 20.57 -6.75
N VAL A 68 0.47 20.00 -5.82
CA VAL A 68 0.70 18.56 -5.65
C VAL A 68 0.83 18.21 -4.17
N VAL A 69 0.20 17.11 -3.76
CA VAL A 69 0.48 16.41 -2.50
C VAL A 69 1.39 15.23 -2.83
N ALA A 70 2.66 15.30 -2.44
CA ALA A 70 3.66 14.30 -2.80
C ALA A 70 3.84 13.24 -1.70
N GLY A 71 3.87 11.97 -2.11
CA GLY A 71 4.41 10.85 -1.34
C GLY A 71 5.56 10.22 -2.14
N GLU A 72 6.70 9.97 -1.51
CA GLU A 72 7.83 9.34 -2.21
C GLU A 72 7.47 7.88 -2.53
N VAL A 73 7.57 7.53 -3.81
CA VAL A 73 7.30 6.18 -4.32
C VAL A 73 8.46 5.73 -5.20
N ILE A 74 8.70 4.43 -5.21
CA ILE A 74 9.44 3.78 -6.29
C ILE A 74 8.44 3.29 -7.33
N SER A 75 8.79 3.42 -8.61
CA SER A 75 7.92 3.07 -9.73
C SER A 75 8.57 2.04 -10.65
N GLU A 76 7.78 1.13 -11.21
CA GLU A 76 8.19 0.18 -12.25
C GLU A 76 7.18 0.20 -13.40
N LYS A 77 7.66 0.53 -14.60
CA LYS A 77 6.84 0.56 -15.81
C LYS A 77 6.88 -0.80 -16.49
N TYR A 78 5.74 -1.23 -17.03
CA TYR A 78 5.66 -2.46 -17.81
C TYR A 78 4.81 -2.27 -19.06
N VAL A 79 5.03 -3.16 -20.03
CA VAL A 79 4.41 -3.09 -21.35
C VAL A 79 3.12 -3.90 -21.38
N LEU A 80 2.07 -3.33 -21.96
CA LEU A 80 0.80 -3.97 -22.28
C LEU A 80 0.71 -4.25 -23.79
N GLU A 81 -0.32 -4.98 -24.22
CA GLU A 81 -0.59 -5.21 -25.65
C GLU A 81 -0.80 -3.89 -26.41
N TYR A 82 -1.51 -2.95 -25.78
CA TYR A 82 -1.77 -1.62 -26.32
C TYR A 82 -1.35 -0.54 -25.32
N GLY A 83 -0.05 -0.42 -25.07
CA GLY A 83 0.52 0.70 -24.33
C GLY A 83 1.50 0.29 -23.23
N THR A 84 1.65 1.16 -22.25
CA THR A 84 2.46 0.91 -21.05
C THR A 84 1.66 1.31 -19.83
N ASP A 85 1.92 0.63 -18.72
CA ASP A 85 1.36 0.95 -17.42
C ASP A 85 2.49 1.03 -16.37
N CYS A 86 2.15 1.44 -15.14
CA CYS A 86 3.12 1.69 -14.09
C CYS A 86 2.60 1.21 -12.73
N LEU A 87 3.41 0.41 -12.03
CA LEU A 87 3.21 0.12 -10.61
C LEU A 87 4.04 1.07 -9.76
N GLU A 88 3.48 1.52 -8.64
CA GLU A 88 4.14 2.37 -7.66
C GLU A 88 3.99 1.77 -6.25
N MET A 89 5.03 1.90 -5.44
CA MET A 89 5.03 1.49 -4.04
C MET A 89 5.74 2.56 -3.21
N HIS A 90 5.18 2.88 -2.05
CA HIS A 90 5.79 3.82 -1.12
C HIS A 90 7.21 3.39 -0.71
N VAL A 91 8.12 4.36 -0.66
CA VAL A 91 9.43 4.14 -0.05
C VAL A 91 9.23 3.75 1.41
N GLY A 92 9.80 2.61 1.81
CA GLY A 92 9.70 2.06 3.18
C GLY A 92 8.49 1.16 3.43
N ALA A 93 7.67 0.84 2.43
CA ALA A 93 6.59 -0.15 2.55
C ALA A 93 7.11 -1.57 2.88
N VAL A 94 8.36 -1.84 2.53
CA VAL A 94 9.11 -3.04 2.93
C VAL A 94 10.46 -2.63 3.51
N GLN A 95 10.98 -3.42 4.43
CA GLN A 95 12.30 -3.27 5.04
C GLN A 95 13.32 -4.21 4.40
N HIS A 96 14.60 -3.90 4.60
CA HIS A 96 15.72 -4.70 4.11
C HIS A 96 15.62 -6.18 4.54
N ASN A 97 15.77 -7.10 3.57
CA ASN A 97 15.66 -8.55 3.73
C ASN A 97 14.30 -9.07 4.21
N GLU A 98 13.23 -8.27 4.14
CA GLU A 98 11.89 -8.80 4.39
C GLU A 98 11.52 -9.82 3.31
N ARG A 99 10.99 -10.96 3.75
CA ARG A 99 10.55 -12.04 2.88
C ARG A 99 9.10 -11.83 2.51
N VAL A 100 8.82 -11.66 1.22
CA VAL A 100 7.51 -11.24 0.72
C VAL A 100 6.93 -12.27 -0.25
N ILE A 101 5.61 -12.44 -0.18
CA ILE A 101 4.81 -13.19 -1.15
C ILE A 101 3.93 -12.18 -1.87
N ILE A 102 3.85 -12.28 -3.20
CA ILE A 102 2.95 -11.46 -4.00
C ILE A 102 1.67 -12.27 -4.24
N ILE A 103 0.51 -11.73 -3.87
CA ILE A 103 -0.78 -12.40 -4.06
C ILE A 103 -1.64 -11.55 -4.98
N ASP A 104 -2.24 -12.19 -5.98
CA ASP A 104 -3.20 -11.56 -6.89
C ASP A 104 -4.40 -12.47 -7.12
N ASP A 105 -5.50 -11.92 -7.62
CA ASP A 105 -6.67 -12.74 -7.96
C ASP A 105 -6.41 -13.56 -9.23
N LEU A 106 -5.80 -12.96 -10.24
CA LEU A 106 -5.70 -13.53 -11.57
C LEU A 106 -4.38 -13.17 -12.26
N VAL A 107 -3.75 -14.17 -12.87
CA VAL A 107 -2.59 -13.96 -13.75
C VAL A 107 -2.95 -14.22 -15.22
N ALA A 108 -2.82 -13.19 -16.05
CA ALA A 108 -3.02 -13.27 -17.50
C ALA A 108 -1.69 -13.38 -18.25
N THR A 109 -0.93 -12.29 -18.40
CA THR A 109 0.39 -12.28 -19.06
C THR A 109 1.56 -12.36 -18.07
N GLY A 110 1.30 -12.07 -16.80
CA GLY A 110 2.32 -11.99 -15.74
C GLY A 110 3.08 -10.66 -15.71
N GLY A 111 2.72 -9.67 -16.56
CA GLY A 111 3.38 -8.36 -16.60
C GLY A 111 3.32 -7.62 -15.26
N THR A 112 2.14 -7.52 -14.66
CA THR A 112 1.92 -6.86 -13.35
C THR A 112 2.75 -7.52 -12.25
N LEU A 113 2.68 -8.84 -12.12
CA LEU A 113 3.46 -9.59 -11.13
C LEU A 113 4.97 -9.45 -11.36
N SER A 114 5.43 -9.41 -12.61
CA SER A 114 6.85 -9.23 -12.95
C SER A 114 7.34 -7.84 -12.55
N ALA A 115 6.53 -6.80 -12.78
CA ALA A 115 6.82 -5.46 -12.32
C ALA A 115 6.86 -5.37 -10.79
N ALA A 116 5.92 -6.04 -10.10
CA ALA A 116 5.91 -6.11 -8.63
C ALA A 116 7.16 -6.80 -8.06
N ILE A 117 7.63 -7.90 -8.69
CA ILE A 117 8.90 -8.56 -8.31
C ILE A 117 10.07 -7.57 -8.38
N ILE A 118 10.22 -6.88 -9.52
CA ILE A 118 11.32 -5.93 -9.73
C ILE A 118 11.26 -4.79 -8.70
N LEU A 119 10.06 -4.28 -8.43
CA LEU A 119 9.84 -3.21 -7.48
C LEU A 119 10.27 -3.60 -6.05
N LEU A 120 9.87 -4.80 -5.60
CA LEU A 120 10.21 -5.33 -4.28
C LEU A 120 11.71 -5.65 -4.15
N GLU A 121 12.32 -6.22 -5.18
CA GLU A 121 13.77 -6.51 -5.17
C GLU A 121 14.61 -5.23 -5.22
N ARG A 122 14.15 -4.17 -5.91
CA ARG A 122 14.78 -2.84 -5.86
C ARG A 122 14.68 -2.19 -4.48
N ALA A 123 13.68 -2.57 -3.69
CA ALA A 123 13.54 -2.20 -2.28
C ALA A 123 14.30 -3.15 -1.33
N ASP A 124 15.11 -4.07 -1.86
CA ASP A 124 15.95 -5.02 -1.12
C ASP A 124 15.14 -6.03 -0.28
N ALA A 125 13.94 -6.37 -0.76
CA ALA A 125 13.12 -7.46 -0.23
C ALA A 125 13.38 -8.78 -0.99
N GLU A 126 13.26 -9.90 -0.28
CA GLU A 126 13.34 -11.24 -0.86
C GLU A 126 11.94 -11.68 -1.31
N VAL A 127 11.64 -11.56 -2.60
CA VAL A 127 10.42 -12.18 -3.15
C VAL A 127 10.59 -13.69 -3.16
N VAL A 128 9.71 -14.37 -2.42
CA VAL A 128 9.74 -15.83 -2.23
C VAL A 128 8.96 -16.54 -3.34
N GLU A 129 7.76 -16.06 -3.65
CA GLU A 129 6.82 -16.66 -4.60
C GLU A 129 5.73 -15.66 -4.99
N CYS A 130 5.13 -15.84 -6.17
CA CYS A 130 3.86 -15.24 -6.55
C CYS A 130 2.73 -16.28 -6.46
N ALA A 131 1.56 -15.92 -5.93
CA ALA A 131 0.40 -16.79 -5.84
C ALA A 131 -0.83 -16.12 -6.45
N CYS A 132 -1.57 -16.85 -7.29
CA CYS A 132 -2.80 -16.37 -7.91
C CYS A 132 -3.96 -17.34 -7.72
N VAL A 133 -5.19 -16.82 -7.69
CA VAL A 133 -6.37 -17.68 -7.66
C VAL A 133 -6.57 -18.35 -9.02
N ILE A 134 -6.49 -17.59 -10.12
CA ILE A 134 -6.79 -18.05 -11.49
C ILE A 134 -5.64 -17.73 -12.46
N GLY A 135 -5.38 -18.59 -13.46
CA GLY A 135 -4.43 -18.33 -14.55
C GLY A 135 -5.06 -18.43 -15.96
N LEU A 136 -4.98 -17.37 -16.78
CA LEU A 136 -5.71 -17.25 -18.07
C LEU A 136 -4.92 -17.54 -19.36
N SER A 137 -3.65 -17.96 -19.31
CA SER A 137 -2.80 -18.12 -20.52
C SER A 137 -1.91 -19.37 -20.49
N ASP A 138 -1.08 -19.56 -21.53
CA ASP A 138 0.00 -20.56 -21.60
C ASP A 138 1.05 -20.43 -20.48
N LEU A 139 0.94 -19.43 -19.60
CA LEU A 139 1.61 -19.40 -18.30
C LEU A 139 1.32 -20.65 -17.46
N LYS A 140 0.31 -21.46 -17.81
CA LYS A 140 0.16 -22.86 -17.35
C LYS A 140 1.44 -23.69 -17.44
N VAL A 141 2.36 -23.39 -18.37
CA VAL A 141 3.65 -24.10 -18.52
C VAL A 141 4.80 -23.40 -17.76
N ARG A 142 4.65 -22.12 -17.44
CA ARG A 142 5.67 -21.35 -16.73
C ARG A 142 5.45 -21.47 -15.23
N SER A 143 6.25 -22.32 -14.59
CA SER A 143 6.34 -22.42 -13.14
C SER A 143 7.01 -21.22 -12.48
N LYS A 144 7.47 -20.23 -13.27
CA LYS A 144 8.23 -19.08 -12.78
C LYS A 144 7.95 -17.77 -13.52
N LEU A 145 7.97 -16.66 -12.78
CA LEU A 145 8.00 -15.27 -13.26
C LEU A 145 9.27 -14.60 -12.75
N ASN A 146 10.10 -14.04 -13.64
CA ASN A 146 11.40 -13.46 -13.28
C ASN A 146 12.26 -14.37 -12.37
N GLY A 147 12.21 -15.69 -12.60
CA GLY A 147 12.93 -16.68 -11.78
C GLY A 147 12.26 -17.06 -10.46
N LYS A 148 11.20 -16.37 -10.04
CA LYS A 148 10.41 -16.66 -8.84
C LYS A 148 9.31 -17.68 -9.13
N PRO A 149 9.02 -18.62 -8.22
CA PRO A 149 7.89 -19.55 -8.36
C PRO A 149 6.56 -18.84 -8.58
N LEU A 150 5.66 -19.47 -9.33
CA LEU A 150 4.27 -19.05 -9.50
C LEU A 150 3.32 -20.18 -9.11
N TYR A 151 2.51 -19.97 -8.08
CA TYR A 151 1.47 -20.90 -7.62
C TYR A 151 0.09 -20.43 -8.09
N ILE A 152 -0.72 -21.35 -8.63
CA ILE A 152 -2.08 -21.07 -9.13
C ILE A 152 -3.07 -22.04 -8.49
N LEU A 153 -4.13 -21.52 -7.86
CA LEU A 153 -5.09 -22.34 -7.12
C LEU A 153 -6.05 -23.13 -8.02
N VAL A 154 -6.67 -22.47 -9.00
CA VAL A 154 -7.69 -23.11 -9.86
C VAL A 154 -7.55 -22.70 -11.33
N GLU A 155 -8.04 -23.59 -12.19
CA GLU A 155 -8.16 -23.29 -13.62
C GLU A 155 -9.37 -22.38 -13.90
N PRO A 156 -9.30 -21.53 -14.93
CA PRO A 156 -10.46 -20.76 -15.37
C PRO A 156 -11.57 -21.69 -15.85
N ARG A 157 -12.82 -21.37 -15.51
CA ARG A 157 -13.97 -22.15 -16.00
C ARG A 157 -14.09 -21.98 -17.51
N GLN A 158 -14.09 -23.10 -18.23
CA GLN A 158 -14.52 -23.15 -19.62
C GLN A 158 -16.05 -23.08 -19.63
N VAL A 159 -16.63 -22.14 -20.38
CA VAL A 159 -18.06 -22.18 -20.67
C VAL A 159 -18.22 -23.17 -21.82
N GLU A 160 -18.87 -24.31 -21.58
CA GLU A 160 -19.32 -25.17 -22.68
C GLU A 160 -20.28 -24.34 -23.53
N ASN A 161 -19.92 -24.10 -24.79
CA ASN A 161 -20.78 -23.41 -25.74
C ASN A 161 -22.04 -24.24 -25.95
N GLY A 162 -23.12 -23.91 -25.25
CA GLY A 162 -24.47 -24.30 -25.61
C GLY A 162 -24.97 -23.46 -26.78
N PHE A 163 -24.66 -23.91 -28.00
CA PHE A 163 -25.43 -23.63 -29.21
C PHE A 163 -25.57 -24.93 -29.99
#